data_AF-A0A151QRZ6-F1
#
_entry.id   AF-A0A151QRZ6-F1
#
_cell.length_a   1.000
_cell.length_b   1.000
_cell.length_c   1.000
_cell.angle_alpha   90.00
_cell.angle_beta   90.00
_cell.angle_gamma   90.00
#
_symmetry.space_group_name_H-M   'P 1'
#
loop_
_entity.id
_entity.type
_entity.pdbx_description
1 polymer ?
#
loop_
_entity_poly.entity_id
_entity_poly.type
_entity_poly.pdbx_seq_one_letter_code
_entity_poly.pdbx_strand_id
1 'polypeptide(L)'
;LQISEWLETTKQFEFSENDYASRLDLIAKVQGVDVAEKYMKNVPHSSRGKLLNIILLVNCVRCGNRENSEAIFEKMTTLGIPIPKRPVSSLFYLLKVIKQDENKIKIKIKI
;
A
#
# COMPACT_ATOMS: atom_id res chain seq x y z
N LEU A 1 -12.80 -14.42 -2.25
CA LEU A 1 -12.83 -13.24 -3.16
C LEU A 1 -14.21 -12.99 -3.75
N GLN A 2 -14.89 -14.03 -4.28
CA GLN A 2 -16.19 -13.89 -4.96
C GLN A 2 -17.25 -13.14 -4.15
N ILE A 3 -17.39 -13.41 -2.84
CA ILE A 3 -18.38 -12.72 -1.98
C ILE A 3 -18.08 -11.22 -1.87
N SER A 4 -16.82 -10.82 -1.67
CA SER A 4 -16.47 -9.40 -1.58
C SER A 4 -16.57 -8.67 -2.93
N GLU A 5 -16.45 -9.40 -4.04
CA GLU A 5 -16.63 -8.87 -5.39
C GLU A 5 -18.10 -8.66 -5.72
N TRP A 6 -18.92 -9.65 -5.40
CA TRP A 6 -20.36 -9.54 -5.49
C TRP A 6 -20.89 -8.38 -4.62
N LEU A 7 -20.37 -8.23 -3.40
CA LEU A 7 -20.79 -7.14 -2.51
C LEU A 7 -20.46 -5.74 -3.09
N GLU A 8 -19.29 -5.57 -3.69
CA GLU A 8 -18.87 -4.30 -4.31
C GLU A 8 -19.67 -4.00 -5.58
N THR A 9 -19.94 -5.01 -6.41
CA THR A 9 -20.61 -4.85 -7.71
C THR A 9 -22.11 -4.65 -7.62
N THR A 10 -22.76 -5.18 -6.57
CA THR A 10 -24.20 -5.02 -6.36
C THR A 10 -24.62 -3.59 -6.04
N LYS A 11 -23.69 -2.72 -5.60
CA LYS A 11 -23.94 -1.32 -5.22
C LYS A 11 -25.10 -1.13 -4.22
N GLN A 12 -25.48 -2.19 -3.52
CA GLN A 12 -26.55 -2.16 -2.50
C GLN A 12 -26.06 -1.53 -1.19
N PHE A 13 -24.74 -1.37 -1.05
CA PHE A 13 -24.10 -0.76 0.11
C PHE A 13 -23.08 0.27 -0.37
N GLU A 14 -23.03 1.41 0.32
CA GLU A 14 -21.95 2.38 0.13
C GLU A 14 -20.68 1.85 0.79
N PHE A 15 -19.66 1.59 -0.03
CA PHE A 15 -18.37 1.13 0.49
C PHE A 15 -17.63 2.28 1.15
N SER A 16 -17.30 2.09 2.42
CA SER A 16 -16.37 2.96 3.14
C SER A 16 -14.93 2.65 2.75
N GLU A 17 -14.01 3.55 3.14
CA GLU A 17 -12.57 3.31 2.99
C GLU A 17 -12.14 1.96 3.62
N ASN A 18 -12.75 1.56 4.75
CA ASN A 18 -12.44 0.30 5.44
C ASN A 18 -12.82 -0.94 4.62
N ASP A 19 -13.91 -0.88 3.86
CA ASP A 19 -14.38 -1.98 3.03
C ASP A 19 -13.43 -2.21 1.85
N TYR A 20 -13.05 -1.12 1.18
CA TYR A 20 -12.03 -1.13 0.11
C TYR A 20 -10.67 -1.59 0.61
N ALA A 21 -10.26 -1.12 1.79
CA ALA A 21 -9.05 -1.54 2.48
C ALA A 21 -9.01 -3.06 2.73
N SER A 22 -10.11 -3.61 3.26
CA SER A 22 -10.23 -5.04 3.57
C SER A 22 -10.18 -5.89 2.30
N ARG A 23 -10.83 -5.42 1.23
CA ARG A 23 -10.80 -6.08 -0.07
C ARG A 23 -9.43 -6.01 -0.73
N LEU A 24 -8.75 -4.87 -0.66
CA LEU A 24 -7.39 -4.70 -1.19
C LEU A 24 -6.40 -5.62 -0.47
N ASP A 25 -6.47 -5.73 0.86
CA ASP A 25 -5.66 -6.67 1.64
C ASP A 25 -5.91 -8.13 1.25
N LEU A 26 -7.18 -8.50 1.04
CA LEU A 26 -7.55 -9.84 0.58
C LEU A 26 -7.01 -10.14 -0.83
N ILE A 27 -7.12 -9.20 -1.76
CA ILE A 27 -6.58 -9.35 -3.12
C ILE A 27 -5.07 -9.53 -3.06
N ALA A 28 -4.36 -8.68 -2.29
CA ALA A 28 -2.92 -8.77 -2.17
C ALA A 28 -2.46 -10.13 -1.62
N LYS A 29 -3.15 -10.65 -0.60
CA LYS A 29 -2.83 -11.94 0.04
C LYS A 29 -3.10 -13.16 -0.84
N VAL A 30 -4.12 -13.11 -1.70
CA VAL A 30 -4.57 -14.28 -2.46
C VAL A 30 -4.07 -14.25 -3.91
N GLN A 31 -3.99 -13.06 -4.52
CA GLN A 31 -3.66 -12.87 -5.93
C GLN A 31 -2.34 -12.12 -6.15
N GLY A 32 -1.71 -11.62 -5.10
CA GLY A 32 -0.47 -10.87 -5.17
C GLY A 32 -0.66 -9.35 -5.24
N VAL A 33 0.44 -8.65 -4.95
CA VAL A 33 0.47 -7.19 -4.81
C VAL A 33 0.19 -6.49 -6.14
N ASP A 34 0.67 -7.01 -7.27
CA ASP A 34 0.48 -6.39 -8.59
C ASP A 34 -1.01 -6.31 -8.96
N VAL A 35 -1.80 -7.32 -8.57
CA VAL A 35 -3.26 -7.32 -8.78
C VAL A 35 -3.94 -6.34 -7.82
N ALA A 36 -3.46 -6.23 -6.58
CA ALA A 36 -3.96 -5.26 -5.60
C ALA A 36 -3.69 -3.81 -6.04
N GLU A 37 -2.55 -3.53 -6.67
CA GLU A 37 -2.24 -2.21 -7.24
C GLU A 37 -3.17 -1.84 -8.38
N LYS A 38 -3.47 -2.80 -9.28
CA LYS A 38 -4.46 -2.61 -10.34
C LYS A 38 -5.84 -2.34 -9.74
N TYR A 39 -6.22 -3.07 -8.71
CA TYR A 39 -7.49 -2.84 -7.99
C TYR A 39 -7.56 -1.45 -7.36
N MET A 40 -6.48 -0.95 -6.74
CA MET A 40 -6.44 0.39 -6.15
C MET A 40 -6.75 1.51 -7.17
N LYS A 41 -6.41 1.31 -8.46
CA LYS A 41 -6.74 2.24 -9.54
C LYS A 41 -8.24 2.28 -9.87
N ASN A 42 -8.99 1.25 -9.51
CA ASN A 42 -10.43 1.15 -9.74
C ASN A 42 -11.27 1.69 -8.56
N VAL A 43 -10.68 1.79 -7.36
CA VAL A 43 -11.36 2.38 -6.19
C VAL A 43 -11.71 3.86 -6.46
N PRO A 44 -12.91 4.36 -6.15
CA PRO A 44 -13.25 5.77 -6.31
C PRO A 44 -12.26 6.72 -5.62
N HIS A 45 -11.92 7.84 -6.23
CA HIS A 45 -10.90 8.75 -5.69
C HIS A 45 -11.26 9.28 -4.29
N SER A 46 -12.54 9.52 -4.04
CA SER A 46 -13.09 9.92 -2.73
C SER A 46 -12.83 8.91 -1.61
N SER A 47 -12.65 7.63 -1.96
CA SER A 47 -12.44 6.53 -1.01
C SER A 47 -10.98 6.08 -0.93
N ARG A 48 -10.05 6.72 -1.67
CA ARG A 48 -8.60 6.42 -1.63
C ARG A 48 -7.90 7.20 -0.51
N GLY A 49 -8.37 7.03 0.71
CA GLY A 49 -7.78 7.70 1.86
C GLY A 49 -6.44 7.10 2.31
N LYS A 50 -6.07 7.44 3.54
CA LYS A 50 -4.82 7.04 4.17
C LYS A 50 -4.71 5.53 4.39
N LEU A 51 -5.80 4.88 4.78
CA LEU A 51 -5.80 3.47 5.15
C LEU A 51 -5.49 2.57 3.96
N LEU A 52 -6.06 2.86 2.78
CA LEU A 52 -5.77 2.08 1.57
C LEU A 52 -4.28 2.11 1.21
N ASN A 53 -3.67 3.30 1.25
CA ASN A 53 -2.24 3.46 0.95
C ASN A 53 -1.36 2.71 1.96
N ILE A 54 -1.73 2.74 3.26
CA ILE A 54 -1.02 1.99 4.30
C ILE A 54 -1.11 0.48 4.04
N ILE A 55 -2.29 -0.05 3.71
CA ILE A 55 -2.49 -1.48 3.50
C ILE A 55 -1.75 -1.96 2.25
N LEU A 56 -1.78 -1.17 1.17
CA LEU A 56 -1.01 -1.49 -0.03
C LEU A 56 0.48 -1.54 0.29
N LEU A 57 1.02 -0.53 0.98
CA LEU A 57 2.42 -0.49 1.40
C LEU A 57 2.80 -1.70 2.26
N VAL A 58 1.96 -2.06 3.25
CA VAL A 58 2.20 -3.24 4.10
C VAL A 58 2.27 -4.51 3.27
N ASN A 59 1.43 -4.65 2.25
CA ASN A 59 1.45 -5.83 1.39
C ASN A 59 2.64 -5.83 0.42
N CYS A 60 3.02 -4.69 -0.18
CA CYS A 60 4.24 -4.58 -0.99
C CYS A 60 5.47 -5.02 -0.20
N VAL A 61 5.58 -4.53 1.04
CA VAL A 61 6.67 -4.85 1.97
C VAL A 61 6.67 -6.33 2.35
N ARG A 62 5.51 -6.94 2.60
CA ARG A 62 5.38 -8.38 2.90
C ARG A 62 5.81 -9.26 1.72
N CYS A 63 5.54 -8.84 0.49
CA CYS A 63 5.94 -9.58 -0.71
C CYS A 63 7.40 -9.35 -1.12
N GLY A 64 8.17 -8.56 -0.36
CA GLY A 64 9.56 -8.23 -0.71
C GLY A 64 9.70 -7.35 -1.95
N ASN A 65 8.61 -6.74 -2.43
CA ASN A 65 8.61 -5.87 -3.59
C ASN A 65 9.11 -4.47 -3.18
N ARG A 66 10.43 -4.29 -3.25
CA ARG A 66 11.12 -3.09 -2.78
C ARG A 66 10.75 -1.84 -3.59
N GLU A 67 10.75 -1.94 -4.92
CA GLU A 67 10.47 -0.82 -5.83
C GLU A 67 9.06 -0.26 -5.59
N ASN A 68 8.05 -1.13 -5.50
CA ASN A 68 6.68 -0.69 -5.23
C ASN A 68 6.52 -0.14 -3.82
N SER A 69 7.26 -0.69 -2.84
CA SER A 69 7.25 -0.17 -1.47
C SER A 69 7.81 1.25 -1.40
N GLU A 70 8.90 1.53 -2.12
CA GLU A 70 9.51 2.85 -2.26
C GLU A 70 8.54 3.86 -2.90
N ALA A 71 7.94 3.49 -4.04
CA ALA A 71 7.01 4.35 -4.76
C ALA A 71 5.76 4.72 -3.94
N ILE A 72 5.18 3.78 -3.18
CA ILE A 72 4.03 4.07 -2.32
C ILE A 72 4.44 4.95 -1.14
N PHE A 73 5.63 4.74 -0.56
CA PHE A 73 6.14 5.57 0.52
C PHE A 73 6.36 7.03 0.09
N GLU A 74 6.94 7.24 -1.09
CA GLU A 74 7.10 8.57 -1.69
C GLU A 74 5.73 9.22 -1.91
N LYS A 75 4.78 8.49 -2.49
CA LYS A 75 3.41 8.97 -2.72
C LYS A 75 2.73 9.39 -1.40
N MET A 76 2.84 8.60 -0.34
CA MET A 76 2.30 8.98 0.98
C MET A 76 2.92 10.28 1.51
N THR A 77 4.21 10.49 1.25
CA THR A 77 4.92 11.71 1.63
C THR A 77 4.44 12.92 0.82
N THR A 78 4.31 12.79 -0.51
CA THR A 78 3.80 13.86 -1.39
C THR A 78 2.36 14.27 -1.07
N LEU A 79 1.54 13.33 -0.62
CA LEU A 79 0.15 13.55 -0.23
C LEU A 79 0.00 14.05 1.22
N GLY A 80 1.10 14.29 1.93
CA GLY A 80 1.09 14.76 3.32
C GLY A 80 0.50 13.75 4.31
N ILE A 81 0.42 12.47 3.94
CA ILE A 81 -0.20 11.43 4.74
C ILE A 81 0.73 11.08 5.90
N PRO A 82 0.33 11.29 7.17
CA PRO A 82 1.21 10.99 8.30
C PRO A 82 1.50 9.50 8.37
N ILE A 83 2.76 9.11 8.20
CA ILE A 83 3.18 7.72 8.38
C ILE A 83 2.91 7.32 9.84
N PRO A 84 2.24 6.19 10.10
CA PRO A 84 1.89 5.80 11.46
C PRO A 84 3.15 5.69 12.35
N LYS A 85 3.16 6.43 13.46
CA LYS A 85 4.24 6.42 14.48
C LYS A 85 4.40 5.07 15.18
N ARG A 86 3.36 4.23 15.19
CA ARG A 86 3.44 2.87 15.72
C ARG A 86 3.78 1.90 14.59
N PRO A 87 4.87 1.16 14.71
CA PRO A 87 5.27 0.24 13.67
C PRO A 87 4.43 -1.04 13.77
N VAL A 88 3.94 -1.55 12.65
CA VAL A 88 4.09 -2.99 12.43
C VAL A 88 5.61 -3.13 12.34
N SER A 89 6.27 -3.70 13.35
CA SER A 89 7.73 -3.71 13.52
C SER A 89 8.49 -4.04 12.23
N SER A 90 7.93 -4.94 11.41
CA SER A 90 8.43 -5.28 10.08
C SER A 90 8.39 -4.12 9.08
N LEU A 91 7.32 -3.32 9.05
CA LEU A 91 7.16 -2.17 8.15
C LEU A 91 8.14 -1.05 8.47
N PHE A 92 8.31 -0.69 9.74
CA PHE A 92 9.29 0.33 10.12
C PHE A 92 10.73 -0.12 9.86
N TYR A 93 11.04 -1.39 10.12
CA TYR A 93 12.33 -1.96 9.77
C TYR A 93 12.59 -1.88 8.25
N LEU A 94 11.65 -2.33 7.42
CA LEU A 94 11.79 -2.29 5.95
C LEU A 94 11.84 -0.86 5.40
N LEU A 95 11.03 0.07 5.89
CA LEU A 95 11.12 1.50 5.52
C LEU A 95 12.44 2.14 5.95
N LYS A 96 12.97 1.76 7.13
CA LYS A 96 14.28 2.23 7.59
C LYS A 96 15.40 1.67 6.72
N VAL A 97 15.34 0.38 6.36
CA VAL A 97 16.29 -0.27 5.44
C VAL A 97 16.27 0.42 4.08
N ILE A 98 15.08 0.66 3.51
CA ILE A 98 14.88 1.42 2.27
C ILE A 98 15.55 2.79 2.36
N LYS A 99 15.28 3.58 3.40
CA LYS A 99 15.92 4.89 3.63
C LYS A 99 17.43 4.83 3.83
N GLN A 100 17.94 3.78 4.49
CA GLN A 100 19.38 3.59 4.70
C GLN A 100 20.11 3.24 3.40
N ASP A 101 19.44 2.54 2.49
CA ASP A 101 19.98 2.14 1.20
C ASP A 101 20.05 3.32 0.21
N GLU A 102 19.06 4.22 0.21
CA GLU A 102 19.15 5.50 -0.52
C GLU A 102 20.39 6.32 -0.12
N ASN A 103 20.71 6.36 1.18
CA ASN A 103 21.92 7.04 1.66
C ASN A 103 23.20 6.31 1.25
N LYS A 104 23.18 4.98 1.09
CA LYS A 104 24.33 4.23 0.54
C LYS A 104 24.50 4.44 -0.96
N ILE A 105 23.41 4.58 -1.71
CA ILE A 105 23.44 4.84 -3.16
C ILE A 105 23.99 6.26 -3.42
N LYS A 106 23.61 7.27 -2.63
CA LYS A 106 24.19 8.63 -2.73
C LYS A 106 25.69 8.68 -2.42
N ILE A 107 26.21 7.77 -1.58
CA ILE A 107 27.65 7.71 -1.27
C ILE A 107 28.44 6.99 -2.38
N LYS A 108 27.80 6.13 -3.18
CA LYS A 108 28.45 5.42 -4.29
C LYS A 108 28.54 6.20 -5.62
N ILE A 109 27.79 7.30 -5.78
CA ILE A 109 27.82 8.15 -6.99
C ILE A 109 28.67 9.42 -6.77
N LYS A 110 29.64 9.36 -5.85
CA LYS A 110 30.64 10.41 -5.65
C LYS A 110 32.03 9.85 -5.93
N ILE A 111 32.29 9.55 -7.20
CA ILE A 111 33.63 9.42 -7.80
C ILE A 111 33.55 10.05 -9.18
#